data_AF-A0A419KVH0-F1
#
_entry.id   AF-A0A419KVH0-F1
#
_cell.length_a   1.000
_cell.length_b   1.000
_cell.length_c   1.000
_cell.angle_alpha   90.00
_cell.angle_beta   90.00
_cell.angle_gamma   90.00
#
_symmetry.space_group_name_H-M   'P 1'
#
loop_
_entity.id
_entity.type
_entity.pdbx_description
1 polymer ?
#
loop_
_entity_poly.entity_id
_entity_poly.type
_entity_poly.pdbx_seq_one_letter_code
_entity_poly.pdbx_strand_id
1 'polypeptide(L)'
;MSYLDGWTPEVLSRRAERIKEYLTERELEALAVMDNLNFTYVTGFFLDTAPWERPVVAVIPADGEPFMVLCELSTNHVRFALEQGRGWIKDVRFYAEHPRQVNRLYTVRE
;
A
#
# COMPACT_ATOMS: atom_id res chain seq x y z
N MET A 1 18.83 -7.37 4.94
CA MET A 1 18.36 -8.78 4.99
C MET A 1 17.82 -9.10 3.61
N SER A 2 18.52 -9.93 2.83
CA SER A 2 18.02 -10.37 1.52
C SER A 2 17.01 -11.49 1.79
N TYR A 3 15.74 -11.12 1.85
CA TYR A 3 14.65 -12.09 1.87
C TYR A 3 14.55 -12.66 0.45
N LEU A 4 15.08 -13.87 0.22
CA LEU A 4 14.77 -14.65 -0.99
C LEU A 4 13.42 -15.32 -0.72
N ASP A 5 12.40 -14.51 -0.93
CA ASP A 5 11.09 -14.45 -0.30
C ASP A 5 10.21 -15.70 -0.50
N GLY A 6 9.70 -16.28 0.60
CA GLY A 6 8.57 -17.25 0.61
C GLY A 6 7.22 -16.64 0.19
N TRP A 7 7.25 -15.53 -0.54
CA TRP A 7 6.14 -14.67 -0.95
C TRP A 7 6.09 -14.63 -2.47
N THR A 8 6.01 -15.81 -3.08
CA THR A 8 5.94 -15.91 -4.54
C THR A 8 4.65 -15.25 -5.03
N PRO A 9 4.61 -14.78 -6.29
CA PRO A 9 3.38 -14.25 -6.89
C PRO A 9 2.19 -15.17 -6.70
N GLU A 10 2.39 -16.49 -6.80
CA GLU A 10 1.34 -17.49 -6.63
C GLU A 10 0.79 -17.51 -5.20
N VAL A 11 1.67 -17.37 -4.18
CA VAL A 11 1.25 -17.31 -2.77
C VAL A 11 0.42 -16.05 -2.50
N LEU A 12 0.83 -14.91 -3.05
CA LEU A 12 0.13 -13.64 -2.89
C LEU A 12 -1.23 -13.65 -3.59
N SER A 13 -1.29 -14.15 -4.83
CA SER A 13 -2.54 -14.33 -5.58
C SER A 13 -3.51 -15.23 -4.84
N ARG A 14 -3.04 -16.38 -4.34
CA ARG A 14 -3.89 -17.31 -3.57
C ARG A 14 -4.42 -16.70 -2.28
N ARG A 15 -3.65 -15.83 -1.61
CA ARG A 15 -4.14 -15.10 -0.43
C ARG A 15 -5.23 -14.11 -0.81
N ALA A 16 -5.04 -13.37 -1.91
CA ALA A 16 -6.03 -12.44 -2.42
C ALA A 16 -7.34 -13.13 -2.80
N GLU A 17 -7.27 -14.25 -3.50
CA GLU A 17 -8.44 -15.09 -3.85
C GLU A 17 -9.22 -15.50 -2.60
N ARG A 18 -8.53 -16.04 -1.59
CA ARG A 18 -9.18 -16.43 -0.32
C ARG A 18 -9.80 -15.26 0.43
N ILE A 19 -9.18 -14.07 0.37
CA ILE A 19 -9.76 -12.86 0.95
C ILE A 19 -11.05 -12.50 0.20
N LYS A 20 -11.05 -12.52 -1.14
CA LYS A 20 -12.24 -12.23 -1.96
C LYS A 20 -13.37 -13.24 -1.76
N GLU A 21 -13.04 -14.52 -1.63
CA GLU A 21 -14.01 -15.57 -1.26
C GLU A 21 -14.65 -15.28 0.10
N TYR A 22 -13.82 -15.01 1.12
CA TYR A 22 -14.30 -14.68 2.46
C TYR A 22 -15.21 -13.45 2.49
N LEU A 23 -14.87 -12.41 1.71
CA LEU A 23 -15.66 -11.18 1.59
C LEU A 23 -17.01 -11.46 0.93
N THR A 24 -17.00 -12.19 -0.20
CA THR A 24 -18.22 -12.57 -0.94
C THR A 24 -19.16 -13.42 -0.07
N GLU A 25 -18.63 -14.44 0.63
CA GLU A 25 -19.40 -15.30 1.53
C GLU A 25 -20.10 -14.54 2.67
N ARG A 26 -19.55 -13.37 3.05
CA ARG A 26 -20.03 -12.56 4.18
C ARG A 26 -20.73 -11.28 3.75
N GLU A 27 -20.96 -11.10 2.45
CA GLU A 27 -21.58 -9.90 1.90
C GLU A 27 -20.82 -8.62 2.31
N LEU A 28 -19.49 -8.69 2.31
CA LEU A 28 -18.59 -7.57 2.61
C LEU A 28 -18.00 -6.99 1.34
N GLU A 29 -17.92 -5.66 1.26
CA GLU A 29 -17.45 -4.95 0.06
C GLU A 29 -15.92 -4.94 -0.08
N ALA A 30 -15.17 -4.89 1.03
CA ALA A 30 -13.72 -4.80 1.02
C ALA A 30 -13.09 -5.16 2.36
N LEU A 31 -11.81 -5.56 2.32
CA LEU A 31 -10.93 -5.66 3.48
C LEU A 31 -9.95 -4.47 3.48
N ALA A 32 -9.96 -3.67 4.55
CA ALA A 32 -8.98 -2.62 4.80
C ALA A 32 -7.97 -3.05 5.86
N VAL A 33 -6.69 -3.10 5.49
CA VAL A 33 -5.60 -3.61 6.34
C VAL A 33 -4.66 -2.47 6.72
N MET A 34 -4.55 -2.20 8.02
CA MET A 34 -3.75 -1.10 8.56
C MET A 34 -2.64 -1.55 9.51
N ASP A 35 -2.70 -2.80 9.99
CA ASP A 35 -1.66 -3.40 10.82
C ASP A 35 -0.41 -3.76 9.99
N ASN A 36 0.79 -3.59 10.55
CA ASN A 36 2.05 -3.76 9.83
C ASN A 36 2.27 -5.20 9.32
N LEU A 37 2.04 -6.20 10.17
CA LEU A 37 2.28 -7.60 9.80
C LEU A 37 1.22 -8.10 8.81
N ASN A 38 -0.04 -7.73 9.03
CA ASN A 38 -1.12 -8.04 8.10
C ASN A 38 -0.96 -7.32 6.76
N PHE A 39 -0.46 -6.08 6.77
CA PHE A 39 -0.15 -5.33 5.56
C PHE A 39 0.90 -6.08 4.74
N THR A 40 2.00 -6.47 5.39
CA THR A 40 3.04 -7.28 4.74
C THR A 40 2.45 -8.59 4.23
N TYR A 41 1.64 -9.30 5.04
CA TYR A 41 0.95 -10.54 4.70
C TYR A 41 0.15 -10.47 3.39
N VAL A 42 -0.64 -9.41 3.24
CA VAL A 42 -1.57 -9.24 2.11
C VAL A 42 -0.87 -8.68 0.88
N THR A 43 0.06 -7.75 1.05
CA THR A 43 0.63 -6.98 -0.06
C THR A 43 1.97 -7.53 -0.55
N GLY A 44 2.72 -8.24 0.29
CA GLY A 44 4.12 -8.56 0.07
C GLY A 44 5.06 -7.35 0.19
N PHE A 45 4.55 -6.19 0.62
CA PHE A 45 5.31 -4.96 0.79
C PHE A 45 5.63 -4.71 2.27
N PHE A 46 6.89 -4.40 2.56
CA PHE A 46 7.34 -4.05 3.91
C PHE A 46 7.23 -2.55 4.12
N LEU A 47 6.60 -2.13 5.22
CA LEU A 47 6.51 -0.72 5.58
C LEU A 47 7.87 -0.17 6.02
N ASP A 48 8.22 1.05 5.59
CA ASP A 48 9.37 1.82 6.07
C ASP A 48 9.06 2.66 7.32
N THR A 49 7.79 2.79 7.67
CA THR A 49 7.31 3.65 8.74
C THR A 49 6.26 2.93 9.56
N ALA A 50 6.15 3.32 10.83
CA ALA A 50 5.18 2.71 11.72
C ALA A 50 3.76 3.22 11.42
N PRO A 51 2.74 2.34 11.32
CA PRO A 51 1.37 2.76 10.98
C PRO A 51 0.76 3.82 11.91
N TRP A 52 1.19 3.90 13.18
CA TRP A 52 0.70 4.90 14.13
C TRP A 52 1.32 6.29 13.93
N GLU A 53 2.53 6.36 13.35
CA GLU A 53 3.18 7.64 13.01
C GLU A 53 2.67 8.13 11.66
N ARG A 54 2.50 7.19 10.72
CA ARG A 54 2.10 7.43 9.35
C ARG A 54 1.05 6.41 8.96
N PRO A 55 -0.24 6.76 9.01
CA PRO A 55 -1.31 5.86 8.64
C PRO A 55 -1.08 5.25 7.26
N VAL A 56 -1.32 3.96 7.14
CA VAL A 56 -1.28 3.21 5.88
C VAL A 56 -2.53 2.37 5.77
N VAL A 57 -2.95 2.07 4.54
CA VAL A 57 -4.00 1.09 4.31
C VAL A 57 -3.77 0.34 3.00
N ALA A 58 -3.88 -0.98 3.04
CA ALA A 58 -4.06 -1.82 1.86
C ALA A 58 -5.52 -2.23 1.77
N VAL A 59 -6.15 -2.03 0.61
CA VAL A 59 -7.55 -2.33 0.38
C VAL A 59 -7.64 -3.47 -0.63
N ILE A 60 -8.31 -4.56 -0.23
CA ILE A 60 -8.70 -5.66 -1.12
C ILE A 60 -10.22 -5.63 -1.27
N PRO A 61 -10.75 -5.10 -2.39
CA PRO A 61 -12.17 -5.17 -2.69
C PRO A 61 -12.64 -6.61 -2.94
N ALA A 62 -13.91 -6.90 -2.65
CA ALA A 62 -14.56 -8.14 -3.07
C ALA A 62 -14.61 -8.23 -4.61
N ASP A 63 -14.95 -7.12 -5.26
CA ASP A 63 -14.91 -6.94 -6.70
C ASP A 63 -14.02 -5.74 -7.09
N GLY A 64 -13.18 -5.93 -8.12
CA GLY A 64 -12.22 -4.94 -8.61
C GLY A 64 -10.77 -5.12 -8.16
N GLU A 65 -9.97 -4.10 -8.48
CA GLU A 65 -8.51 -4.10 -8.30
C GLU A 65 -8.11 -3.57 -6.92
N PRO A 66 -7.17 -4.24 -6.23
CA PRO A 66 -6.60 -3.75 -4.97
C PRO A 66 -5.82 -2.45 -5.12
N PHE A 67 -5.73 -1.69 -4.03
CA PHE A 67 -4.89 -0.50 -3.96
C PHE A 67 -4.30 -0.28 -2.57
N MET A 68 -3.24 0.51 -2.50
CA MET A 68 -2.59 0.93 -1.25
C MET A 68 -2.65 2.45 -1.11
N VAL A 69 -2.78 2.93 0.12
CA VAL A 69 -2.62 4.34 0.46
C VAL A 69 -1.49 4.47 1.47
N LEU A 70 -0.48 5.26 1.13
CA LEU A 70 0.76 5.42 1.89
C LEU A 70 1.13 6.90 2.04
N CYS A 71 2.02 7.21 2.97
CA CYS A 71 2.57 8.55 3.11
C CYS A 71 3.51 8.86 1.94
N GLU A 72 3.53 10.10 1.45
CA GLU A 72 4.43 10.52 0.36
C GLU A 72 5.93 10.26 0.63
N LEU A 73 6.34 10.19 1.91
CA LEU A 73 7.73 9.83 2.26
C LEU A 73 8.12 8.40 1.84
N SER A 74 7.15 7.49 1.73
CA SER A 74 7.39 6.11 1.30
C SER A 74 7.53 5.97 -0.22
N THR A 75 7.43 7.06 -0.99
CA THR A 75 7.46 7.03 -2.47
C THR A 75 8.66 6.28 -3.02
N ASN A 76 9.86 6.57 -2.51
CA ASN A 76 11.09 5.95 -3.02
C ASN A 76 11.21 4.48 -2.60
N HIS A 77 10.74 4.14 -1.40
CA HIS A 77 10.74 2.76 -0.93
C HIS A 77 9.79 1.90 -1.76
N VAL A 78 8.59 2.41 -2.06
CA VAL A 78 7.62 1.76 -2.96
C VAL A 78 8.20 1.57 -4.35
N ARG A 79 8.79 2.62 -4.93
CA ARG A 79 9.40 2.53 -6.27
C ARG A 79 10.48 1.45 -6.33
N PHE A 80 11.41 1.46 -5.37
CA PHE A 80 12.45 0.44 -5.28
C PHE A 80 11.86 -0.97 -5.14
N ALA A 81 10.85 -1.16 -4.28
CA ALA A 81 10.20 -2.45 -4.11
C ALA A 81 9.57 -2.95 -5.42
N LEU A 82 8.83 -2.10 -6.13
CA LEU A 82 8.19 -2.45 -7.40
C LEU A 82 9.23 -2.77 -8.49
N GLU A 83 10.32 -2.01 -8.58
CA GLU A 83 11.43 -2.29 -9.53
C GLU A 83 12.11 -3.64 -9.24
N GLN A 84 12.14 -4.06 -7.98
CA GLN A 84 12.64 -5.37 -7.57
C GLN A 84 11.59 -6.50 -7.72
N GLY A 85 10.40 -6.20 -8.27
CA GLY A 85 9.31 -7.16 -8.40
C GLY A 85 8.72 -7.59 -7.05
N ARG A 86 8.86 -6.78 -6.00
CA ARG A 86 8.27 -7.04 -4.68
C ARG A 86 6.86 -6.50 -4.59
N GLY A 87 6.00 -7.31 -3.99
CA GLY A 87 4.58 -7.03 -3.88
C GLY A 87 3.83 -7.13 -5.21
N TRP A 88 2.50 -7.14 -5.13
CA TRP A 88 1.64 -7.39 -6.30
C TRP A 88 0.64 -6.26 -6.57
N ILE A 89 0.38 -5.38 -5.59
CA ILE A 89 -0.52 -4.25 -5.74
C ILE A 89 0.23 -3.06 -6.36
N LYS A 90 -0.20 -2.65 -7.56
CA LYS A 90 0.43 -1.59 -8.34
C LYS A 90 -0.25 -0.22 -8.21
N ASP A 91 -1.54 -0.19 -7.86
CA ASP A 91 -2.23 1.08 -7.55
C ASP A 91 -1.81 1.53 -6.14
N VAL A 92 -0.86 2.47 -6.10
CA VAL A 92 -0.36 3.07 -4.87
C VAL A 92 -0.63 4.56 -4.88
N ARG A 93 -1.40 5.03 -3.90
CA ARG A 93 -1.80 6.42 -3.74
C ARG A 93 -1.07 7.03 -2.55
N PHE A 94 -0.50 8.20 -2.76
CA PHE A 94 0.24 8.90 -1.71
C PHE A 94 -0.56 10.08 -1.16
N TYR A 95 -0.78 10.12 0.15
CA TYR A 95 -1.22 11.35 0.80
C TYR A 95 -0.01 12.24 1.10
N ALA A 96 -0.25 13.55 1.04
CA ALA A 96 0.77 14.54 1.41
C ALA A 96 0.81 14.69 2.93
N GLU A 97 2.00 14.63 3.51
CA GLU A 97 2.21 15.02 4.90
C GLU A 97 2.47 16.53 4.98
N HIS A 98 3.24 17.05 4.01
CA HIS A 98 3.62 18.44 4.00
C HIS A 98 2.54 19.26 3.29
N PRO A 99 2.21 20.46 3.78
CA PRO A 99 1.38 21.40 3.05
C PRO A 99 1.99 21.64 1.66
N ARG A 100 1.28 21.20 0.62
CA ARG A 100 1.67 21.52 -0.74
C ARG A 100 1.34 22.98 -0.99
N GLN A 101 2.36 23.83 -0.97
CA GLN A 101 2.18 25.22 -1.38
C GLN A 101 1.91 25.26 -2.89
N VAL A 102 0.64 25.40 -3.22
CA VAL A 102 0.15 25.72 -4.56
C VAL A 102 0.00 27.24 -4.67
N ASN A 103 0.03 27.77 -5.89
CA ASN A 103 -0.19 29.21 -6.17
C ASN A 103 0.80 30.15 -5.45
N ARG A 104 2.08 29.77 -5.35
CA ARG A 104 3.12 30.69 -4.85
C ARG A 104 3.19 31.92 -5.75
N LEU A 105 2.95 33.10 -5.18
CA LEU A 105 3.26 34.37 -5.82
C LEU A 105 4.77 34.62 -5.72
N TYR A 106 5.32 35.36 -6.69
CA TYR A 106 6.71 35.79 -6.61
C TYR A 106 6.88 36.76 -5.43
N THR A 107 8.02 36.72 -4.76
CA THR A 107 8.35 37.71 -3.74
C THR A 107 8.58 39.07 -4.41
N VAL A 108 7.86 40.09 -3.95
CA VAL A 108 8.15 41.50 -4.26
C VAL A 108 9.07 42.05 -3.18
N ARG A 109 10.06 42.88 -3.56
CA ARG A 109 10.78 43.72 -2.59
C ARG A 109 9.95 44.98 -2.34
N GLU A 110 9.73 45.31 -1.07
CA GLU A 110 9.27 46.64 -0.65
C GLU A 110 10.41 47.67 -0.70
#